data_AF-A0A3L7JY75-F1
#
_entry.id   AF-A0A3L7JY75-F1
#
_cell.length_a   1.000
_cell.length_b   1.000
_cell.length_c   1.000
_cell.angle_alpha   90.00
_cell.angle_beta   90.00
_cell.angle_gamma   90.00
#
_symmetry.space_group_name_H-M   'P 1'
#
loop_
_entity.id
_entity.type
_entity.pdbx_description
1 polymer ?
#
loop_
_entity_poly.entity_id
_entity_poly.type
_entity_poly.pdbx_seq_one_letter_code
_entity_poly.pdbx_strand_id
1 'polypeptide(L)'
;MFFHLFKLLIGIVCGYLFITWLPPIDPFNLSGFIVQLVLDPIRFFAASTAFFVGFINNAKLFQQNALMLLGTKTKKQQLAGIALFCAHIGTYFFFIHYGAWEGMIFFSFSIVYGMISIDFMETI
;
A
#
# COMPACT_ATOMS: atom_id res chain seq x y z
N MET A 1 -15.66 7.86 -7.38
CA MET A 1 -15.75 6.91 -6.26
C MET A 1 -15.51 5.47 -6.70
N PHE A 2 -16.25 4.92 -7.68
CA PHE A 2 -16.04 3.52 -8.13
C PHE A 2 -14.59 3.19 -8.48
N PHE A 3 -13.92 4.05 -9.24
CA PHE A 3 -12.50 3.88 -9.58
C PHE A 3 -11.57 3.85 -8.35
N HIS A 4 -11.90 4.57 -7.27
CA HIS A 4 -11.10 4.56 -6.04
C HIS A 4 -11.30 3.26 -5.26
N LEU A 5 -12.53 2.74 -5.22
CA LEU A 5 -12.81 1.43 -4.63
C LEU A 5 -12.10 0.32 -5.38
N PHE A 6 -12.08 0.38 -6.71
CA PHE A 6 -11.35 -0.59 -7.53
C PHE A 6 -9.83 -0.54 -7.26
N LYS A 7 -9.25 0.66 -7.16
CA LYS A 7 -7.86 0.82 -6.72
C LYS A 7 -7.66 0.24 -5.32
N LEU A 8 -8.54 0.51 -4.37
CA LEU A 8 -8.42 -0.01 -3.01
C LEU A 8 -8.42 -1.54 -3.02
N LEU A 9 -9.30 -2.18 -3.81
CA LEU A 9 -9.32 -3.64 -3.98
C LEU A 9 -8.01 -4.17 -4.57
N ILE A 10 -7.47 -3.54 -5.62
CA ILE A 10 -6.16 -3.92 -6.19
C ILE A 10 -5.08 -3.80 -5.12
N GLY A 11 -5.07 -2.70 -4.36
CA GLY A 11 -4.13 -2.47 -3.27
C GLY A 11 -4.21 -3.56 -2.19
N ILE A 12 -5.42 -3.99 -1.83
CA ILE A 12 -5.66 -5.09 -0.88
C ILE A 12 -5.10 -6.41 -1.42
N VAL A 13 -5.47 -6.77 -2.65
CA VAL A 13 -5.03 -8.03 -3.27
C VAL A 13 -3.51 -8.07 -3.39
N CYS A 14 -2.90 -7.00 -3.90
CA CYS A 14 -1.46 -6.91 -4.03
C CYS A 14 -0.72 -6.95 -2.69
N GLY A 15 -1.22 -6.23 -1.68
CA GLY A 15 -0.62 -6.27 -0.34
C GLY A 15 -0.75 -7.65 0.31
N TYR A 16 -1.90 -8.31 0.16
CA TYR A 16 -2.10 -9.68 0.65
C TYR A 16 -1.16 -10.69 -0.03
N LEU A 17 -1.03 -10.61 -1.37
CA LEU A 17 -0.11 -11.47 -2.12
C LEU A 17 1.35 -11.22 -1.71
N PHE A 18 1.74 -9.96 -1.51
CA PHE A 18 3.06 -9.61 -1.01
C PHE A 18 3.34 -10.24 0.35
N ILE A 19 2.44 -10.06 1.32
CA ILE A 19 2.59 -10.61 2.68
C ILE A 19 2.63 -12.14 2.67
N THR A 20 1.85 -12.77 1.79
CA THR A 20 1.73 -14.24 1.75
C THR A 20 2.89 -14.90 1.00
N TRP A 21 3.42 -14.24 -0.04
CA TRP A 21 4.46 -14.82 -0.89
C TRP A 21 5.88 -14.43 -0.48
N LEU A 22 6.06 -13.30 0.21
CA LEU A 22 7.35 -12.96 0.77
C LEU A 22 7.66 -13.90 1.94
N PRO A 23 8.88 -14.45 2.02
CA PRO A 23 9.33 -15.14 3.22
C PRO A 23 9.14 -14.24 4.46
N PRO A 24 8.71 -14.78 5.61
CA PRO A 24 8.53 -13.99 6.82
C PRO A 24 9.81 -13.24 7.20
N ILE A 25 9.69 -11.94 7.40
CA ILE A 25 10.80 -11.09 7.82
C ILE A 25 11.00 -11.25 9.31
N ASP A 26 12.04 -11.97 9.70
CA ASP A 26 12.52 -12.00 11.09
C ASP A 26 13.69 -11.01 11.24
N PRO A 27 13.53 -9.91 12.01
CA PRO A 27 14.55 -8.88 12.18
C PRO A 27 15.85 -9.42 12.78
N PHE A 28 15.82 -10.57 13.45
CA PHE A 28 17.00 -11.19 14.07
C PHE A 28 17.62 -12.31 13.21
N ASN A 29 17.05 -12.64 12.05
CA ASN A 29 17.56 -13.70 11.17
C ASN A 29 17.59 -13.31 9.69
N LEU A 30 18.35 -12.25 9.39
CA LEU A 30 18.52 -11.74 8.02
C LEU A 30 19.18 -12.78 7.08
N SER A 31 20.11 -13.59 7.59
CA SER A 31 20.76 -14.65 6.81
C SER A 31 19.75 -15.69 6.32
N GLY A 32 18.90 -16.20 7.24
CA GLY A 32 17.85 -17.16 6.88
C GLY A 32 16.84 -16.59 5.89
N PHE A 33 16.48 -15.32 6.03
CA PHE A 33 15.61 -14.62 5.08
C PHE A 33 16.22 -14.58 3.67
N ILE A 34 17.49 -14.17 3.54
CA ILE A 34 18.17 -14.13 2.22
C ILE A 34 18.25 -15.52 1.60
N VAL A 35 18.55 -16.55 2.39
CA VAL A 35 18.60 -17.93 1.89
C VAL A 35 17.23 -18.35 1.34
N GLN A 36 16.14 -18.07 2.05
CA GLN A 36 14.79 -18.40 1.57
C GLN A 36 14.42 -17.65 0.28
N LEU A 37 14.84 -16.39 0.14
CA LEU A 37 14.65 -15.64 -1.09
C LEU A 37 15.36 -16.26 -2.30
N VAL A 38 16.60 -16.73 -2.10
CA VAL A 38 17.40 -17.33 -3.18
C VAL A 38 16.90 -18.73 -3.55
N LEU A 39 16.35 -19.48 -2.59
CA LEU A 39 15.83 -20.83 -2.81
C LEU A 39 14.50 -20.84 -3.59
N ASP A 40 13.67 -19.79 -3.49
CA ASP A 40 12.43 -19.66 -4.27
C ASP A 40 12.34 -18.31 -5.01
N PRO A 41 13.12 -18.16 -6.10
CA PRO A 41 13.20 -16.90 -6.83
C PRO A 41 11.89 -16.52 -7.53
N ILE A 42 11.06 -17.52 -7.88
CA ILE A 42 9.77 -17.28 -8.56
C ILE A 42 8.80 -16.64 -7.57
N ARG A 43 8.66 -17.18 -6.35
CA ARG A 43 7.82 -16.58 -5.33
C ARG A 43 8.31 -15.18 -4.95
N PHE A 44 9.63 -15.00 -4.81
CA PHE A 44 10.19 -13.67 -4.55
C PHE A 44 9.86 -12.66 -5.66
N PHE A 45 9.99 -13.05 -6.93
CA PHE A 45 9.67 -12.19 -8.06
C PHE A 45 8.18 -11.82 -8.10
N ALA A 46 7.30 -12.79 -7.81
CA ALA A 46 5.86 -12.57 -7.73
C ALA A 46 5.50 -11.63 -6.57
N ALA A 47 6.09 -11.84 -5.38
CA ALA A 47 5.92 -10.97 -4.22
C ALA A 47 6.41 -9.54 -4.50
N SER A 48 7.58 -9.39 -5.14
CA SER A 48 8.13 -8.10 -5.53
C SER A 48 7.24 -7.38 -6.55
N THR A 49 6.71 -8.10 -7.54
CA THR A 49 5.79 -7.52 -8.52
C THR A 49 4.50 -7.06 -7.85
N ALA A 50 3.93 -7.89 -6.98
CA ALA A 50 2.76 -7.53 -6.18
C ALA A 50 3.04 -6.30 -5.30
N PHE A 51 4.23 -6.23 -4.69
CA PHE A 51 4.69 -5.08 -3.94
C PHE A 51 4.69 -3.81 -4.78
N PHE A 52 5.40 -3.79 -5.91
CA PHE A 52 5.51 -2.60 -6.78
C PHE A 52 4.14 -2.12 -7.28
N VAL A 53 3.33 -3.02 -7.83
CA VAL A 53 1.98 -2.68 -8.32
C VAL A 53 1.11 -2.17 -7.17
N GLY A 54 1.15 -2.86 -6.04
CA GLY A 54 0.36 -2.56 -4.86
C GLY A 54 0.71 -1.21 -4.25
N PHE A 55 1.97 -0.94 -3.96
CA PHE A 55 2.35 0.30 -3.27
C PHE A 55 2.15 1.52 -4.17
N ILE A 56 2.46 1.44 -5.48
CA ILE A 56 2.25 2.57 -6.41
C ILE A 56 0.77 2.94 -6.47
N ASN A 57 -0.09 1.92 -6.51
CA ASN A 57 -1.52 2.11 -6.53
C ASN A 57 -2.05 2.68 -5.19
N ASN A 58 -1.54 2.19 -4.06
CA ASN A 58 -1.87 2.72 -2.73
C ASN A 58 -1.37 4.16 -2.53
N ALA A 59 -0.19 4.48 -3.05
CA ALA A 59 0.35 5.83 -2.99
C ALA A 59 -0.50 6.84 -3.76
N LYS A 60 -1.04 6.45 -4.92
CA LYS A 60 -2.04 7.25 -5.64
C LYS A 60 -3.31 7.44 -4.80
N LEU A 61 -3.72 6.46 -3.99
CA LEU A 61 -4.83 6.64 -3.05
C LEU A 61 -4.49 7.64 -1.94
N PHE A 62 -3.26 7.61 -1.39
CA PHE A 62 -2.81 8.63 -0.44
C PHE A 62 -2.84 10.03 -1.03
N GLN A 63 -2.30 10.22 -2.24
CA GLN A 63 -2.35 11.48 -2.96
C GLN A 63 -3.80 11.96 -3.16
N GLN A 64 -4.68 11.08 -3.66
CA GLN A 64 -6.08 11.40 -3.91
C GLN A 64 -6.86 11.72 -2.62
N ASN A 65 -6.58 10.99 -1.53
CA ASN A 65 -7.19 11.23 -0.23
C ASN A 65 -6.74 12.57 0.35
N ALA A 66 -5.45 12.91 0.25
CA ALA A 66 -4.93 14.20 0.67
C ALA A 66 -5.60 15.36 -0.09
N LEU A 67 -5.69 15.28 -1.43
CA LEU A 67 -6.36 16.28 -2.26
C LEU A 67 -7.87 16.39 -1.93
N MET A 68 -8.54 15.29 -1.61
CA MET A 68 -9.95 15.30 -1.22
C MET A 68 -10.19 15.94 0.15
N LEU A 69 -9.25 15.81 1.08
CA LEU A 69 -9.32 16.42 2.42
C LEU A 69 -8.98 17.91 2.39
N LEU A 70 -8.02 18.32 1.55
CA LEU A 70 -7.55 19.71 1.46
C LEU A 70 -8.37 20.58 0.49
N GLY A 71 -9.09 19.98 -0.46
CA GLY A 71 -9.84 20.71 -1.49
C GLY A 71 -11.21 21.25 -1.04
N THR A 72 -11.70 22.28 -1.74
CA THR A 72 -13.07 22.78 -1.61
C THR A 72 -14.06 21.85 -2.30
N LYS A 73 -14.65 20.92 -1.53
CA LYS A 73 -15.65 19.95 -2.00
C LYS A 73 -16.97 20.10 -1.26
N THR A 74 -18.04 19.57 -1.84
CA THR A 74 -19.35 19.52 -1.17
C THR A 74 -19.31 18.62 0.07
N LYS A 75 -20.13 18.88 1.10
CA LYS A 75 -20.19 18.06 2.34
C LYS A 75 -20.33 16.56 2.06
N LYS A 76 -21.15 16.18 1.07
CA LYS A 76 -21.35 14.77 0.66
C LYS A 76 -20.07 14.13 0.12
N GLN A 77 -19.31 14.87 -0.68
CA GLN A 77 -18.04 14.41 -1.25
C GLN A 77 -16.94 14.34 -0.17
N GLN A 78 -16.92 15.27 0.78
CA GLN A 78 -16.01 15.22 1.92
C GLN A 78 -16.26 13.99 2.80
N LEU A 79 -17.52 13.71 3.15
CA LEU A 79 -17.87 12.52 3.95
C LEU A 79 -17.46 11.22 3.25
N ALA A 80 -17.70 11.14 1.93
CA ALA A 80 -17.24 10.03 1.10
C ALA A 80 -15.71 9.89 1.08
N GLY A 81 -14.98 11.00 1.00
CA GLY A 81 -13.52 11.03 1.06
C GLY A 81 -12.99 10.54 2.40
N ILE A 82 -13.59 10.99 3.51
CA ILE A 82 -13.25 10.53 4.86
C ILE A 82 -13.51 9.02 5.00
N ALA A 83 -14.67 8.53 4.53
CA ALA A 83 -14.97 7.11 4.57
C ALA A 83 -13.96 6.26 3.77
N LEU A 84 -13.55 6.73 2.58
CA LEU A 84 -12.52 6.07 1.78
C LEU A 84 -11.15 6.11 2.45
N PHE A 85 -10.79 7.21 3.09
CA PHE A 85 -9.55 7.32 3.86
C PHE A 85 -9.54 6.35 5.04
N CYS A 86 -10.62 6.31 5.83
CA CYS A 86 -10.76 5.35 6.91
C CYS A 86 -10.71 3.90 6.43
N ALA A 87 -11.36 3.58 5.31
CA ALA A 87 -11.29 2.25 4.70
C ALA A 87 -9.86 1.90 4.28
N HIS A 88 -9.15 2.84 3.66
CA HIS A 88 -7.76 2.66 3.23
C HIS A 88 -6.83 2.44 4.42
N ILE A 89 -6.93 3.24 5.47
CA ILE A 89 -6.20 3.02 6.73
C ILE A 89 -6.57 1.66 7.36
N GLY A 90 -7.83 1.27 7.32
CA GLY A 90 -8.31 -0.04 7.77
C GLY A 90 -7.60 -1.22 7.08
N THR A 91 -7.26 -1.09 5.80
CA THR A 91 -6.50 -2.14 5.08
C THR A 91 -5.10 -2.35 5.66
N TYR A 92 -4.45 -1.29 6.13
CA TYR A 92 -3.12 -1.40 6.74
C TYR A 92 -3.18 -2.02 8.13
N PHE A 93 -4.23 -1.73 8.91
CA PHE A 93 -4.46 -2.44 10.17
C PHE A 93 -4.64 -3.95 9.93
N PHE A 94 -5.39 -4.32 8.88
CA PHE A 94 -5.51 -5.72 8.47
C PHE A 94 -4.14 -6.31 8.11
N PHE A 95 -3.33 -5.63 7.31
CA PHE A 95 -2.00 -6.13 6.93
C PHE A 95 -1.03 -6.29 8.10
N ILE A 96 -0.98 -5.32 9.03
CA ILE A 96 -0.13 -5.39 10.22
C ILE A 96 -0.49 -6.61 11.09
N HIS A 97 -1.76 -7.02 11.12
CA HIS A 97 -2.19 -8.21 11.86
C HIS A 97 -1.70 -9.52 11.23
N TYR A 98 -1.63 -9.61 9.89
CA TYR A 98 -1.19 -10.83 9.19
C TYR A 98 0.33 -10.94 9.03
N GLY A 99 1.00 -9.82 8.77
CA GLY A 99 2.45 -9.74 8.61
C GLY A 99 2.90 -8.35 9.01
N ALA A 100 3.31 -8.20 10.27
CA ALA A 100 3.59 -6.89 10.84
C ALA A 100 4.72 -6.18 10.09
N TRP A 101 5.82 -6.87 9.81
CA TRP A 101 6.99 -6.30 9.15
C TRP A 101 6.72 -5.99 7.68
N GLU A 102 6.13 -6.93 6.96
CA GLU A 102 5.76 -6.79 5.55
C GLU A 102 4.73 -5.66 5.38
N GLY A 103 3.71 -5.63 6.24
CA GLY A 103 2.70 -4.58 6.28
C GLY A 103 3.28 -3.19 6.58
N MET A 104 4.21 -3.09 7.54
CA MET A 104 4.90 -1.83 7.85
C MET A 104 5.76 -1.33 6.67
N ILE A 105 6.48 -2.22 6.01
CA ILE A 105 7.27 -1.88 4.81
C ILE A 105 6.34 -1.38 3.70
N PHE A 106 5.30 -2.16 3.38
CA PHE A 106 4.34 -1.81 2.34
C PHE A 106 3.65 -0.46 2.59
N PHE A 107 3.27 -0.20 3.84
CA PHE A 107 2.70 1.08 4.27
C PHE A 107 3.70 2.23 4.13
N SER A 108 4.93 2.05 4.61
CA SER A 108 5.96 3.09 4.59
C SER A 108 6.27 3.55 3.17
N PHE A 109 6.47 2.61 2.24
CA PHE A 109 6.67 2.94 0.83
C PHE A 109 5.45 3.62 0.21
N SER A 110 4.25 3.16 0.54
CA SER A 110 3.00 3.76 0.02
C SER A 110 2.81 5.20 0.49
N ILE A 111 3.08 5.52 1.76
CA ILE A 111 2.97 6.88 2.30
C ILE A 111 4.05 7.77 1.72
N VAL A 112 5.32 7.36 1.80
CA VAL A 112 6.45 8.20 1.36
C VAL A 112 6.28 8.54 -0.12
N TYR A 113 6.04 7.53 -0.96
CA TYR A 113 5.82 7.77 -2.39
C TYR A 113 4.53 8.57 -2.64
N GLY A 114 3.46 8.30 -1.87
CA GLY A 114 2.19 9.03 -1.97
C GLY A 114 2.37 10.52 -1.73
N MET A 115 3.08 10.88 -0.67
CA MET A 115 3.40 12.27 -0.33
C MET A 115 4.28 12.93 -1.38
N ILE A 116 5.36 12.26 -1.80
CA ILE A 116 6.26 12.77 -2.85
C ILE A 116 5.48 13.04 -4.15
N SER A 117 4.54 12.16 -4.51
CA SER A 117 3.74 12.34 -5.73
C SER A 117 2.80 13.54 -5.70
N ILE A 118 2.45 14.09 -4.53
CA ILE A 118 1.64 15.31 -4.43
C ILE A 118 2.42 16.50 -5.00
N ASP A 119 3.69 16.65 -4.63
CA ASP A 119 4.57 17.76 -5.05
C ASP A 119 4.75 17.81 -6.58
N PHE A 120 4.94 16.64 -7.21
CA PHE A 120 5.06 16.52 -8.66
C PHE A 120 3.78 16.89 -9.44
N MET A 121 2.62 16.94 -8.79
CA MET A 121 1.37 17.33 -9.43
C MET A 121 1.14 18.85 -9.40
N GLU A 122 1.74 19.58 -8.45
CA GLU A 122 1.65 21.05 -8.41
C GLU A 122 2.57 21.74 -9.44
N THR A 123 3.52 21.00 -10.03
CA THR A 123 4.50 21.53 -10.99
C THR A 123 4.12 21.36 -12.47
N ILE A 124 2.94 20.78 -12.77
CA ILE A 124 2.40 20.58 -14.14
C ILE A 124 1.09 21.35 -14.29
#